data_AF-J0WZ11-F1
#
_entry.id   AF-J0WZ11-F1
#
_cell.length_a   1.000
_cell.length_b   1.000
_cell.length_c   1.000
_cell.angle_alpha   90.00
_cell.angle_beta   90.00
_cell.angle_gamma   90.00
#
_symmetry.space_group_name_H-M   'P 1'
#
loop_
_entity.id
_entity.type
_entity.pdbx_description
1 polymer ?
#
loop_
_entity_poly.entity_id
_entity_poly.type
_entity_poly.pdbx_seq_one_letter_code
_entity_poly.pdbx_strand_id
1 'polypeptide(L)'
;MGCDLVETTAHPGARPEHAVWQGKVFSHSGEHEDYPDFIKSTGYGTGEGLCGWNCRHSFFPFFEALSSSAYTREKLQEYEDQTVQYNGETIKYYDATQMQRAAERQIGATKREFAGYDTRIKAADSEQLRSALNEQF
;
A
#
# COMPACT_ATOMS: atom_id res chain seq x y z
N MET A 1 20.72 3.49 -20.27
CA MET A 1 20.31 2.13 -20.71
C MET A 1 19.12 2.33 -21.62
N GLY A 2 19.23 1.98 -22.91
CA GLY A 2 18.25 2.31 -23.95
C GLY A 2 17.10 1.31 -24.05
N CYS A 3 16.44 1.01 -22.93
CA CYS A 3 15.26 0.15 -22.90
C CYS A 3 14.04 1.04 -22.66
N ASP A 4 13.14 1.11 -23.64
CA ASP A 4 11.92 1.91 -23.54
C ASP A 4 10.80 1.20 -22.78
N LEU A 5 10.72 -0.13 -22.89
CA LEU A 5 9.64 -0.88 -22.28
C LEU A 5 9.93 -1.22 -20.83
N VAL A 6 8.88 -1.17 -20.01
CA VAL A 6 8.94 -1.52 -18.59
C VAL A 6 7.78 -2.43 -18.21
N GLU A 7 8.07 -3.47 -17.44
CA GLU A 7 7.04 -4.33 -16.84
C GLU A 7 6.84 -3.92 -15.39
N THR A 8 5.58 -3.76 -14.97
CA THR A 8 5.25 -3.46 -13.56
C THR A 8 5.26 -4.71 -12.70
N THR A 9 5.68 -4.56 -11.44
CA THR A 9 5.64 -5.68 -10.49
C THR A 9 4.21 -6.06 -10.14
N ALA A 10 4.02 -7.26 -9.60
CA ALA A 10 2.74 -7.74 -9.09
C ALA A 10 2.90 -8.27 -7.67
N HIS A 11 1.89 -8.03 -6.83
CA HIS A 11 1.83 -8.54 -5.47
C HIS A 11 0.36 -8.71 -5.03
N PRO A 12 0.08 -9.57 -4.05
CA PRO A 12 -1.27 -9.67 -3.50
C PRO A 12 -1.65 -8.43 -2.69
N GLY A 13 -2.94 -8.10 -2.67
CA GLY A 13 -3.45 -6.94 -1.93
C GLY A 13 -3.08 -5.60 -2.54
N ALA A 14 -2.77 -5.56 -3.84
CA ALA A 14 -2.80 -4.32 -4.59
C ALA A 14 -4.17 -3.64 -4.43
N ARG A 15 -4.19 -2.30 -4.29
CA ARG A 15 -5.47 -1.58 -4.27
C ARG A 15 -6.18 -1.78 -5.61
N PRO A 16 -7.52 -1.87 -5.66
CA PRO A 16 -8.25 -2.24 -6.87
C PRO A 16 -7.88 -1.42 -8.11
N GLU A 17 -7.75 -0.10 -7.97
CA GLU A 17 -7.37 0.80 -9.06
C GLU A 17 -5.94 0.56 -9.58
N HIS A 18 -5.06 -0.03 -8.78
CA HIS A 18 -3.66 -0.31 -9.16
C HIS A 18 -3.44 -1.75 -9.58
N ALA A 19 -4.34 -2.66 -9.17
CA ALA A 19 -4.29 -4.06 -9.58
C ALA A 19 -4.32 -4.19 -11.11
N VAL A 20 -4.96 -3.25 -11.80
CA VAL A 20 -5.06 -3.20 -13.26
C VAL A 20 -3.71 -3.00 -13.96
N TRP A 21 -2.65 -2.60 -13.25
CA TRP A 21 -1.32 -2.44 -13.84
C TRP A 21 -0.48 -3.69 -13.73
N GLN A 22 -0.72 -4.56 -12.76
CA GLN A 22 0.17 -5.67 -12.39
C GLN A 22 0.60 -6.55 -13.57
N GLY A 23 1.92 -6.75 -13.71
CA GLY A 23 2.50 -7.60 -14.74
C GLY A 23 2.31 -7.08 -16.17
N LYS A 24 1.79 -5.86 -16.35
CA LYS A 24 1.69 -5.25 -17.68
C LYS A 24 3.00 -4.58 -18.07
N VAL A 25 3.27 -4.68 -19.37
CA VAL A 25 4.36 -3.98 -20.06
C VAL A 25 3.82 -2.67 -20.62
N PHE A 26 4.58 -1.59 -20.45
CA PHE A 26 4.27 -0.25 -20.93
C PHE A 26 5.47 0.35 -21.66
N SER A 27 5.23 1.31 -22.55
CA SER A 27 6.27 2.16 -23.11
C SER A 27 6.54 3.34 -22.18
N HIS A 28 7.78 3.47 -21.70
CA HIS A 28 8.17 4.56 -20.82
C HIS A 28 8.15 5.91 -21.54
N SER A 29 8.59 5.97 -22.81
CA SER A 29 8.47 7.19 -23.63
C SER A 29 7.03 7.49 -24.05
N GLY A 30 6.19 6.45 -24.16
CA GLY A 30 4.83 6.55 -24.69
C GLY A 30 4.76 6.60 -26.21
N GLU A 31 5.87 6.31 -26.91
CA GLU A 31 5.98 6.37 -28.37
C GLU A 31 5.84 4.99 -29.05
N HIS A 32 5.83 3.91 -28.28
CA HIS A 32 5.71 2.55 -28.83
C HIS A 32 4.29 2.26 -29.32
N GLU A 33 4.15 1.67 -30.52
CA GLU A 33 2.84 1.42 -31.14
C GLU A 33 2.03 0.34 -30.41
N ASP A 34 2.68 -0.76 -30.02
CA ASP A 34 2.02 -1.92 -29.40
C ASP A 34 1.82 -1.84 -27.88
N TYR A 35 2.49 -0.89 -27.20
CA TYR A 35 2.46 -0.79 -25.74
C TYR A 35 1.87 0.53 -25.26
N PRO A 36 0.99 0.51 -24.26
CA PRO A 36 0.41 1.73 -23.72
C PRO A 36 1.48 2.64 -23.08
N ASP A 37 1.22 3.94 -23.14
CA ASP A 37 2.04 4.97 -22.48
C ASP A 37 2.06 4.76 -20.96
N PHE A 38 3.26 4.60 -20.40
CA PHE A 38 3.47 4.30 -18.99
C PHE A 38 2.97 5.41 -18.07
N ILE A 39 3.29 6.67 -18.38
CA ILE A 39 2.95 7.81 -17.52
C ILE A 39 1.44 8.07 -17.59
N LYS A 40 0.86 8.10 -18.79
CA LYS A 40 -0.58 8.35 -18.95
C LYS A 40 -1.45 7.22 -18.38
N SER A 41 -1.02 5.96 -18.51
CA SER A 41 -1.81 4.82 -18.06
C SER A 41 -1.75 4.60 -16.55
N THR A 42 -0.66 5.02 -15.92
CA THR A 42 -0.38 4.69 -14.51
C THR A 42 -0.33 5.90 -13.58
N GLY A 43 -0.33 7.12 -14.12
CA GLY A 43 -0.12 8.34 -13.33
C GLY A 43 1.29 8.42 -12.73
N TYR A 44 2.27 7.68 -13.27
CA TYR A 44 3.62 7.69 -12.73
C TYR A 44 4.16 9.12 -12.58
N GLY A 45 4.66 9.45 -11.38
CA GLY A 45 5.10 10.80 -11.01
C GLY A 45 4.06 11.61 -10.23
N THR A 46 2.82 11.12 -10.08
CA THR A 46 1.81 11.73 -9.21
C THR A 46 1.68 10.99 -7.86
N GLY A 47 0.96 11.61 -6.90
CA GLY A 47 0.75 11.00 -5.58
C GLY A 47 -0.17 9.79 -5.64
N GLU A 48 -1.20 9.83 -6.46
CA GLU A 48 -2.16 8.75 -6.67
C GLU A 48 -1.69 7.69 -7.65
N GLY A 49 -0.69 7.97 -8.48
CA GLY A 49 -0.20 7.05 -9.51
C GLY A 49 0.68 5.90 -9.01
N LEU A 50 1.19 5.12 -9.96
CA LEU A 50 2.18 4.06 -9.72
C LEU A 50 3.42 4.62 -9.02
N CYS A 51 3.94 3.87 -8.04
CA CYS A 51 5.00 4.30 -7.13
C CYS A 51 4.63 5.52 -6.25
N GLY A 52 3.38 5.98 -6.28
CA GLY A 52 2.86 7.05 -5.44
C GLY A 52 2.55 6.61 -4.00
N TRP A 53 1.74 7.40 -3.30
CA TRP A 53 1.40 7.19 -1.91
C TRP A 53 0.84 5.78 -1.64
N ASN A 54 1.50 5.08 -0.71
CA ASN A 54 1.13 3.74 -0.26
C ASN A 54 1.03 2.69 -1.40
N CYS A 55 1.55 2.98 -2.59
CA CYS A 55 1.72 2.03 -3.67
C CYS A 55 2.99 1.22 -3.42
N ARG A 56 2.89 -0.12 -3.48
CA ARG A 56 4.03 -1.03 -3.27
C ARG A 56 4.53 -1.62 -4.59
N HIS A 57 3.99 -1.16 -5.70
CA HIS A 57 4.45 -1.51 -7.02
C HIS A 57 5.76 -0.81 -7.33
N SER A 58 6.51 -1.45 -8.22
CA SER A 58 7.66 -0.88 -8.91
C SER A 58 7.57 -1.35 -10.36
N PHE A 59 8.61 -1.11 -11.14
CA PHE A 59 8.72 -1.58 -12.51
C PHE A 59 10.19 -1.86 -12.85
N PHE A 60 10.42 -2.65 -13.89
CA PHE A 60 11.75 -3.02 -14.35
C PHE A 60 11.81 -3.08 -15.89
N PRO A 61 13.01 -2.94 -16.50
CA PRO A 61 13.16 -2.98 -17.95
C PRO A 61 12.65 -4.29 -18.57
N PHE A 62 11.95 -4.18 -19.70
CA PHE A 62 11.46 -5.30 -20.48
C PHE A 62 12.05 -5.24 -21.90
N PHE A 63 12.67 -6.31 -22.37
CA PHE A 63 13.28 -6.36 -23.69
C PHE A 63 12.52 -7.36 -24.56
N GLU A 64 11.90 -6.88 -25.63
CA GLU A 64 11.25 -7.77 -26.60
C GLU A 64 12.25 -8.82 -27.11
N ALA A 65 11.78 -10.07 -27.24
CA ALA A 65 12.55 -11.27 -27.57
C ALA A 65 13.55 -11.78 -26.51
N LEU A 66 13.93 -11.00 -25.49
CA LEU A 66 14.84 -11.46 -24.43
C LEU A 66 14.13 -11.67 -23.08
N SER A 67 13.17 -10.82 -22.76
CA SER A 67 12.36 -10.90 -21.56
C SER A 67 11.13 -11.76 -21.81
N SER A 68 10.89 -12.72 -20.91
CA SER A 68 9.55 -13.26 -20.67
C SER A 68 8.89 -12.45 -19.56
N SER A 69 7.56 -12.28 -19.59
CA SER A 69 6.84 -11.65 -18.48
C SER A 69 7.17 -12.36 -17.17
N ALA A 70 7.43 -11.58 -16.12
CA ALA A 70 7.72 -12.12 -14.80
C ALA A 70 6.50 -12.77 -14.13
N TYR A 71 5.29 -12.50 -14.65
CA TYR A 71 4.04 -12.93 -14.04
C TYR A 71 3.14 -13.60 -15.06
N THR A 72 2.90 -14.91 -14.89
CA THR A 72 1.89 -15.60 -15.69
C THR A 72 0.49 -15.14 -15.34
N ARG A 73 -0.46 -15.36 -16.25
CA ARG A 73 -1.87 -15.02 -16.01
C ARG A 73 -2.43 -15.73 -14.79
N GLU A 74 -2.05 -16.99 -14.58
CA GLU A 74 -2.46 -17.79 -13.42
C GLU A 74 -1.93 -17.18 -12.13
N LYS A 75 -0.69 -16.65 -12.14
CA LYS A 75 -0.10 -16.02 -10.96
C LYS A 75 -0.78 -14.69 -10.61
N LEU A 76 -1.14 -13.90 -11.61
CA LEU A 76 -1.91 -12.67 -11.41
C LEU A 76 -3.30 -12.97 -10.83
N GLN A 77 -3.97 -14.01 -11.34
CA GLN A 77 -5.25 -14.47 -10.82
C GLN A 77 -5.13 -14.96 -9.36
N GLU A 78 -4.08 -15.72 -9.03
CA GLU A 78 -3.79 -16.15 -7.66
C GLU A 78 -3.67 -14.96 -6.69
N TYR A 79 -3.01 -13.87 -7.11
CA TYR A 79 -2.88 -12.66 -6.30
C TYR A 79 -4.21 -11.91 -6.14
N GLU A 80 -5.04 -11.89 -7.18
CA GLU A 80 -6.36 -11.24 -7.14
C GLU A 80 -7.34 -11.98 -6.24
N ASP A 81 -7.32 -13.32 -6.31
CA ASP A 81 -8.21 -14.20 -5.56
C ASP A 81 -7.75 -14.46 -4.12
N GLN A 82 -6.64 -13.85 -3.70
CA GLN A 82 -6.12 -14.06 -2.35
C GLN A 82 -7.09 -13.55 -1.28
N THR A 83 -7.40 -14.43 -0.34
CA THR A 83 -8.33 -14.17 0.78
C THR A 83 -7.72 -14.59 2.11
N VAL A 84 -8.34 -14.16 3.20
CA VAL A 84 -7.98 -14.51 4.58
C VAL A 84 -9.25 -14.87 5.34
N GLN A 85 -9.18 -15.91 6.19
CA GLN A 85 -10.22 -16.20 7.16
C GLN A 85 -10.04 -15.34 8.41
N TYR A 86 -11.06 -14.55 8.77
CA TYR A 86 -11.06 -13.74 9.98
C TYR A 86 -12.45 -13.77 10.62
N ASN A 87 -12.51 -14.12 11.91
CA ASN A 87 -13.76 -14.27 12.67
C ASN A 87 -14.82 -15.19 12.00
N GLY A 88 -14.38 -16.22 11.27
CA GLY A 88 -15.26 -17.14 10.56
C GLY A 88 -15.70 -16.67 9.18
N GLU A 89 -15.33 -15.46 8.76
CA GLU A 89 -15.64 -14.90 7.44
C GLU A 89 -14.42 -14.93 6.52
N THR A 90 -14.67 -15.13 5.22
CA THR A 90 -13.66 -15.00 4.17
C THR A 90 -13.61 -13.55 3.69
N ILE A 91 -12.47 -12.90 3.85
CA ILE A 91 -12.26 -11.50 3.48
C ILE A 91 -11.20 -11.42 2.40
N LYS A 92 -11.36 -10.54 1.41
CA LYS A 92 -10.30 -10.28 0.42
C LYS A 92 -9.04 -9.76 1.11
N TYR A 93 -7.88 -10.18 0.63
CA TYR A 93 -6.61 -9.83 1.26
C TYR A 93 -6.39 -8.31 1.34
N TYR A 94 -6.77 -7.55 0.30
CA TYR A 94 -6.73 -6.08 0.33
C TYR A 94 -7.54 -5.51 1.50
N ASP A 95 -8.80 -5.93 1.66
CA ASP A 95 -9.69 -5.42 2.70
C ASP A 95 -9.18 -5.78 4.10
N ALA A 96 -8.65 -6.99 4.29
CA ALA A 96 -8.02 -7.40 5.53
C ALA A 96 -6.84 -6.48 5.90
N THR A 97 -6.00 -6.07 4.94
CA THR A 97 -4.91 -5.11 5.22
C THR A 97 -5.44 -3.72 5.54
N GLN A 98 -6.58 -3.29 4.98
CA GLN A 98 -7.21 -2.01 5.34
C GLN A 98 -7.76 -2.05 6.77
N MET A 99 -8.39 -3.16 7.16
CA MET A 99 -8.85 -3.39 8.54
C MET A 99 -7.69 -3.35 9.52
N GLN A 100 -6.58 -4.04 9.22
CA GLN A 100 -5.38 -4.01 10.05
C GLN A 100 -4.86 -2.59 10.24
N ARG A 101 -4.72 -1.80 9.16
CA ARG A 101 -4.27 -0.40 9.24
C ARG A 101 -5.22 0.47 10.06
N ALA A 102 -6.53 0.24 9.95
CA ALA A 102 -7.51 0.94 10.77
C ALA A 102 -7.32 0.64 12.26
N ALA A 103 -7.14 -0.63 12.62
CA ALA A 103 -6.87 -1.04 14.00
C ALA A 103 -5.54 -0.47 14.52
N GLU A 104 -4.47 -0.52 13.72
CA GLU A 104 -3.17 0.07 14.06
C GLU A 104 -3.27 1.59 14.30
N ARG A 105 -4.06 2.31 13.49
CA ARG A 105 -4.32 3.74 13.70
C ARG A 105 -5.07 4.01 15.00
N GLN A 106 -6.06 3.20 15.34
CA GLN A 106 -6.80 3.31 16.60
C GLN A 106 -5.86 3.09 17.79
N ILE A 107 -5.07 2.02 17.76
CA ILE A 107 -4.04 1.74 18.78
C ILE A 107 -3.08 2.93 18.91
N GLY A 108 -2.61 3.47 17.78
CA GLY A 108 -1.73 4.63 17.75
C GLY A 108 -2.38 5.91 18.29
N ALA A 109 -3.70 6.09 18.15
CA ALA A 109 -4.44 7.20 18.74
C ALA A 109 -4.54 7.05 20.25
N THR A 110 -4.98 5.89 20.75
CA THR A 110 -5.06 5.60 22.18
C THR A 110 -3.70 5.73 22.87
N LYS A 111 -2.60 5.27 22.24
CA LYS A 111 -1.24 5.45 22.77
C LYS A 111 -0.86 6.94 22.90
N ARG A 112 -1.25 7.77 21.93
CA ARG A 112 -1.00 9.22 21.98
C ARG A 112 -1.80 9.89 23.09
N GLU A 113 -3.04 9.47 23.32
CA GLU A 113 -3.86 9.97 24.44
C GLU A 113 -3.22 9.63 25.79
N PHE A 114 -2.83 8.37 25.99
CA PHE A 114 -2.14 7.96 27.22
C PHE A 114 -0.83 8.71 27.45
N ALA A 115 -0.03 8.92 26.41
CA ALA A 115 1.19 9.74 26.52
C ALA A 115 0.88 11.18 26.93
N GLY A 116 -0.23 11.75 26.43
CA GLY A 116 -0.72 13.07 26.85
C GLY A 116 -1.14 13.11 28.32
N TYR A 117 -1.88 12.10 28.80
CA TYR A 117 -2.27 12.00 30.20
C TYR A 117 -1.06 11.84 31.13
N ASP A 118 -0.13 10.96 30.81
CA ASP A 118 1.11 10.75 31.56
C ASP A 118 1.95 12.04 31.64
N THR A 119 2.09 12.76 30.51
CA THR A 119 2.78 14.05 30.49
C THR A 119 2.11 15.06 31.41
N ARG A 120 0.78 15.15 31.39
CA ARG A 120 0.02 16.06 32.26
C ARG A 120 0.17 15.71 33.74
N ILE A 121 0.13 14.43 34.10
CA ILE A 121 0.34 13.97 35.48
C ILE A 121 1.75 14.35 35.96
N LYS A 122 2.78 14.12 35.14
CA LYS A 122 4.17 14.48 35.48
C LYS A 122 4.35 15.98 35.66
N ALA A 123 3.74 16.77 34.78
CA ALA A 123 3.81 18.23 34.80
C ALA A 123 2.95 18.90 35.89
N ALA A 124 2.12 18.17 36.63
CA ALA A 124 1.27 18.77 37.65
C ALA A 124 2.10 19.35 38.81
N ASP A 125 1.85 20.62 39.14
CA ASP A 125 2.66 21.38 40.12
C ASP A 125 2.32 21.07 41.58
N SER A 126 1.23 20.34 41.84
CA SER A 126 0.82 19.94 43.20
C SER A 126 0.50 18.45 43.29
N GLU A 127 0.75 17.89 44.47
CA GLU A 127 0.47 16.47 44.74
C GLU A 127 -1.04 16.18 44.69
N GLN A 128 -1.86 17.13 45.13
CA GLN A 128 -3.32 17.03 45.04
C GLN A 128 -3.79 16.94 43.60
N LEU A 129 -3.19 17.73 42.69
CA LEU A 129 -3.52 17.68 41.27
C LEU A 129 -3.02 16.37 40.64
N ARG A 130 -1.83 15.88 41.03
CA ARG A 130 -1.34 14.55 40.60
C ARG A 130 -2.27 13.42 41.02
N SER A 131 -2.67 13.36 42.29
CA SER A 131 -3.60 12.32 42.77
C SER A 131 -4.93 12.39 42.05
N ALA A 132 -5.52 13.58 41.89
CA ALA A 132 -6.79 13.75 41.17
C ALA A 132 -6.70 13.30 39.70
N LEU A 133 -5.58 13.58 39.02
CA LEU A 133 -5.38 13.15 37.64
C LEU A 133 -5.17 11.64 37.49
N ASN A 134 -4.50 10.98 38.45
CA ASN A 134 -4.33 9.52 38.48
C ASN A 134 -5.64 8.77 38.81
N GLU A 135 -6.56 9.37 39.57
CA GLU A 135 -7.88 8.77 39.82
C GLU A 135 -8.80 8.86 38.60
N GLN A 136 -8.58 9.86 37.74
CA GLN A 136 -9.45 10.15 36.61
C GLN A 136 -9.03 9.45 35.30
N PHE A 137 -7.75 9.09 35.14
CA PHE A 137 -7.17 8.51 33.92
C PHE A 137 -6.17 7.41 34.25
#